data_AF-A0A1G2VM33-F1
#
_entry.id   AF-A0A1G2VM33-F1
#
_cell.length_a   1.000
_cell.length_b   1.000
_cell.length_c   1.000
_cell.angle_alpha   90.00
_cell.angle_beta   90.00
_cell.angle_gamma   90.00
#
_symmetry.space_group_name_H-M   'P 1'
#
loop_
_entity.id
_entity.type
_entity.pdbx_description
1 polymer ?
#
loop_
_entity_poly.entity_id
_entity_poly.type
_entity_poly.pdbx_seq_one_letter_code
_entity_poly.pdbx_strand_id
1 'polypeptide(L)'
;MPYIPSIQRKNLDPLIDELAMKVVAESRQQKNEAAFVGILNYVCTRLALKVIRERFGKMRYWIIAAVSGVFSNIADEFYRRVGVPYEDKQMEKNKDVDLYSLYVHEIEEEGS
;
A
#
# COMPACT_ATOMS: atom_id res chain seq x y z
N MET A 1 -4.34 1.51 -8.92
CA MET A 1 -5.39 2.54 -8.89
C MET A 1 -6.09 2.63 -10.25
N PRO A 2 -7.39 2.29 -10.38
CA PRO A 2 -8.07 2.24 -11.67
C PRO A 2 -8.25 3.61 -12.34
N TYR A 3 -8.24 4.70 -11.56
CA TYR A 3 -8.53 6.05 -12.02
C TYR A 3 -7.33 6.81 -12.64
N ILE A 4 -6.11 6.28 -12.61
CA ILE A 4 -4.95 6.93 -13.25
C ILE A 4 -4.96 6.59 -14.75
N PRO A 5 -5.03 7.58 -15.67
CA PRO A 5 -5.02 7.36 -17.11
C PRO A 5 -3.77 6.62 -17.61
N SER A 6 -3.95 5.77 -18.62
CA SER A 6 -2.86 4.94 -19.20
C SER A 6 -1.65 5.76 -19.66
N ILE A 7 -1.86 6.97 -20.20
CA ILE A 7 -0.76 7.83 -20.66
C ILE A 7 0.13 8.31 -19.50
N GLN A 8 -0.45 8.59 -18.33
CA GLN A 8 0.33 9.00 -17.16
C GLN A 8 1.17 7.83 -16.65
N ARG A 9 0.61 6.62 -16.65
CA ARG A 9 1.33 5.39 -16.29
C ARG A 9 2.51 5.17 -17.22
N LYS A 10 2.30 5.22 -18.54
CA LYS A 10 3.38 5.08 -19.53
C LYS A 10 4.58 6.03 -19.29
N ASN A 11 4.33 7.23 -18.79
CA ASN A 11 5.37 8.21 -18.51
C ASN A 11 6.06 7.98 -17.14
N LEU A 12 5.38 7.35 -16.19
CA LEU A 12 5.86 7.19 -14.81
C LEU A 12 6.43 5.79 -14.55
N ASP A 13 5.84 4.74 -15.13
CA ASP A 13 6.17 3.34 -14.88
C ASP A 13 7.67 3.05 -15.10
N PRO A 14 8.34 3.49 -16.19
CA PRO A 14 9.77 3.23 -16.35
C PRO A 14 10.65 3.82 -15.23
N LEU A 15 10.27 5.00 -14.71
CA LEU A 15 10.98 5.65 -13.60
C LEU A 15 10.71 4.94 -12.27
N ILE A 16 9.49 4.44 -12.09
CA ILE A 16 9.10 3.65 -10.93
C ILE A 16 9.86 2.32 -10.91
N ASP A 17 9.96 1.66 -12.07
CA ASP A 17 10.69 0.40 -12.23
C ASP A 17 12.19 0.59 -11.92
N GLU A 18 12.80 1.66 -12.42
CA GLU A 18 14.19 1.99 -12.11
C GLU A 18 14.39 2.25 -10.60
N LEU A 19 13.50 3.03 -9.98
CA LEU A 19 13.56 3.32 -8.55
C LEU A 19 13.39 2.04 -7.71
N ALA A 20 12.49 1.15 -8.12
CA ALA A 20 12.28 -0.14 -7.45
C ALA A 20 13.54 -1.01 -7.49
N MET A 21 14.21 -1.10 -8.65
CA MET A 21 15.48 -1.82 -8.76
C MET A 21 16.56 -1.25 -7.83
N LYS A 22 16.64 0.09 -7.72
CA LYS A 22 17.58 0.76 -6.79
C LYS A 22 17.23 0.46 -5.34
N VAL A 23 15.95 0.51 -4.94
CA VAL A 23 15.50 0.15 -3.58
C VAL A 23 15.91 -1.28 -3.22
N VAL A 24 15.70 -2.23 -4.13
CA VAL A 24 16.10 -3.63 -3.93
C VAL A 24 17.62 -3.74 -3.79
N ALA A 25 18.39 -3.10 -4.67
CA ALA A 25 19.85 -3.14 -4.61
C ALA A 25 20.39 -2.58 -3.29
N GLU A 26 19.86 -1.45 -2.81
CA GLU A 26 20.25 -0.86 -1.53
C GLU A 26 19.84 -1.75 -0.34
N SER A 27 18.65 -2.36 -0.38
CA SER A 27 18.21 -3.26 0.69
C SER A 27 19.09 -4.49 0.87
N ARG A 28 19.66 -5.00 -0.23
CA ARG A 28 20.54 -6.18 -0.23
C ARG A 28 21.91 -5.92 0.38
N GLN A 29 22.28 -4.66 0.57
CA GLN A 29 23.53 -4.32 1.27
C GLN A 29 23.44 -4.59 2.77
N GLN A 30 22.22 -4.71 3.32
CA GLN A 30 21.99 -5.01 4.72
C GLN A 30 21.75 -6.51 4.91
N LYS A 31 22.28 -7.09 6.01
CA LYS A 31 22.11 -8.52 6.34
C LYS A 31 20.71 -8.90 6.85
N ASN A 32 19.76 -7.97 6.83
CA ASN A 32 18.42 -8.15 7.35
C ASN A 32 17.42 -8.23 6.19
N GLU A 33 16.68 -9.33 6.09
CA GLU A 33 15.66 -9.52 5.04
C GLU A 33 14.55 -8.46 5.10
N ALA A 34 14.29 -7.85 6.26
CA ALA A 34 13.32 -6.77 6.42
C ALA A 34 13.88 -5.37 6.07
N ALA A 35 15.15 -5.24 5.69
CA ALA A 35 15.79 -3.96 5.41
C ALA A 35 15.08 -3.14 4.31
N PHE A 36 14.47 -3.82 3.34
CA PHE A 36 13.71 -3.15 2.27
C PHE A 36 12.53 -2.34 2.81
N VAL A 37 11.94 -2.72 3.95
CA VAL A 37 10.80 -2.01 4.55
C VAL A 37 11.18 -0.59 4.95
N GLY A 38 12.34 -0.43 5.62
CA GLY A 38 12.83 0.88 6.04
C GLY A 38 13.20 1.76 4.84
N ILE A 39 13.85 1.19 3.83
CA ILE A 39 14.25 1.91 2.61
C ILE A 39 13.01 2.32 1.80
N LEU A 40 12.04 1.43 1.65
CA LEU A 40 10.79 1.72 0.94
C LEU A 40 10.03 2.84 1.65
N ASN A 41 9.93 2.79 2.98
CA ASN A 41 9.30 3.85 3.76
C ASN A 41 10.02 5.20 3.58
N TYR A 42 11.36 5.21 3.61
CA TYR A 42 12.15 6.41 3.33
C TYR A 42 11.89 6.96 1.92
N VAL A 43 11.89 6.09 0.91
CA VAL A 43 11.67 6.49 -0.49
C VAL A 43 10.28 7.08 -0.69
N CYS A 44 9.23 6.42 -0.18
CA CYS A 44 7.86 6.92 -0.26
C CYS A 44 7.72 8.29 0.43
N THR A 45 8.26 8.42 1.65
CA THR A 45 8.22 9.67 2.42
C THR A 45 8.95 10.79 1.68
N ARG A 46 10.19 10.53 1.24
CA ARG A 46 10.99 11.54 0.55
C ARG A 46 10.39 11.93 -0.80
N LEU A 47 9.85 10.97 -1.55
CA LEU A 47 9.19 11.23 -2.83
C LEU A 47 7.99 12.15 -2.62
N ALA A 48 7.12 11.86 -1.66
CA ALA A 48 5.97 12.70 -1.34
C ALA A 48 6.39 14.12 -0.95
N LEU A 49 7.38 14.28 -0.07
CA LEU A 49 7.90 15.59 0.33
C LEU A 49 8.47 16.39 -0.85
N LYS A 50 9.21 15.73 -1.76
CA LYS A 50 9.71 16.37 -2.98
C LYS A 50 8.57 16.79 -3.89
N VAL A 51 7.59 15.93 -4.15
CA VAL A 51 6.41 16.27 -4.97
C VAL A 51 5.67 17.47 -4.39
N ILE A 52 5.47 17.52 -3.07
CA ILE A 52 4.84 18.66 -2.38
C ILE A 52 5.65 19.94 -2.58
N ARG A 53 6.97 19.87 -2.38
CA ARG A 53 7.86 21.04 -2.53
C ARG A 53 7.86 21.56 -3.96
N GLU A 54 8.00 20.69 -4.95
CA GLU A 54 7.98 21.07 -6.37
C GLU A 54 6.62 21.61 -6.81
N ARG A 55 5.52 21.04 -6.31
CA ARG A 55 4.17 21.45 -6.73
C ARG A 55 3.67 22.72 -6.05
N PHE A 56 3.95 22.88 -4.76
CA PHE A 56 3.31 23.92 -3.93
C PHE A 56 4.29 24.91 -3.32
N GLY A 57 5.61 24.64 -3.35
CA GLY A 57 6.66 25.48 -2.78
C GLY A 57 6.69 25.53 -1.25
N LYS A 58 5.57 25.28 -0.56
CA LYS A 58 5.48 25.30 0.91
C LYS A 58 4.49 24.29 1.45
N MET A 59 4.76 23.79 2.65
CA MET A 59 3.85 22.90 3.38
C MET A 59 2.66 23.68 3.95
N ARG A 60 1.47 23.10 3.87
CA ARG A 60 0.24 23.61 4.51
C ARG A 60 -0.48 22.44 5.17
N TYR A 61 -1.25 22.70 6.22
CA TYR A 61 -1.92 21.64 6.99
C TYR A 61 -2.82 20.73 6.13
N TRP A 62 -3.61 21.31 5.22
CA TRP A 62 -4.46 20.52 4.33
C TRP A 62 -3.66 19.57 3.40
N ILE A 63 -2.41 19.92 3.06
CA ILE A 63 -1.51 19.05 2.28
C ILE A 63 -1.08 17.86 3.15
N ILE A 64 -0.76 18.10 4.42
CA ILE A 64 -0.42 17.04 5.37
C ILE A 64 -1.60 16.07 5.50
N ALA A 65 -2.81 16.58 5.75
CA ALA A 65 -4.00 15.75 5.87
C ALA A 65 -4.27 14.94 4.58
N ALA A 66 -4.19 15.59 3.40
CA ALA A 66 -4.40 14.92 2.13
C ALA A 66 -3.38 13.82 1.85
N VAL A 67 -2.09 14.08 2.09
CA VAL A 67 -1.01 13.12 1.81
C VAL A 67 -1.00 11.98 2.82
N SER A 68 -1.29 12.25 4.10
CA SER A 68 -1.51 11.19 5.08
C SER A 68 -2.66 10.28 4.67
N GLY A 69 -3.78 10.85 4.21
CA GLY A 69 -4.90 10.08 3.67
C GLY A 69 -4.52 9.24 2.45
N VAL A 70 -3.65 9.75 1.57
CA VAL A 70 -3.10 8.96 0.45
C VAL A 70 -2.30 7.75 0.95
N PHE A 71 -1.46 7.92 1.97
CA PHE A 71 -0.69 6.80 2.52
C PHE A 71 -1.59 5.74 3.20
N SER A 72 -2.61 6.16 3.95
CA SER A 72 -3.61 5.24 4.51
C SER A 72 -4.31 4.46 3.40
N ASN A 73 -4.82 5.15 2.37
CA ASN A 73 -5.47 4.50 1.23
C ASN A 73 -4.55 3.52 0.49
N ILE A 74 -3.25 3.82 0.39
CA ILE A 74 -2.27 2.90 -0.21
C ILE A 74 -2.15 1.61 0.62
N ALA A 75 -2.05 1.73 1.96
CA ALA A 75 -1.97 0.59 2.84
C ALA A 75 -3.25 -0.26 2.77
N ASP A 76 -4.42 0.37 2.83
CA ASP A 76 -5.72 -0.31 2.77
C ASP A 76 -5.92 -1.04 1.43
N GLU A 77 -5.56 -0.40 0.31
CA GLU A 77 -5.65 -1.03 -1.01
C GLU A 77 -4.64 -2.17 -1.17
N PHE A 78 -3.44 -2.05 -0.59
CA PHE A 78 -2.46 -3.12 -0.59
C PHE A 78 -3.01 -4.33 0.16
N TYR A 79 -3.52 -4.14 1.38
CA TYR A 79 -4.10 -5.22 2.17
C TYR A 79 -5.34 -5.83 1.49
N ARG A 80 -6.27 -5.01 1.00
CA ARG A 80 -7.49 -5.49 0.32
C ARG A 80 -7.20 -6.29 -0.96
N ARG A 81 -6.21 -5.87 -1.77
CA ARG A 81 -5.96 -6.51 -3.08
C ARG A 81 -4.89 -7.60 -3.03
N VAL A 82 -4.03 -7.61 -2.02
CA VAL A 82 -2.90 -8.55 -1.92
C VAL A 82 -3.00 -9.39 -0.65
N GLY A 83 -3.30 -8.78 0.49
CA GLY A 83 -3.46 -9.46 1.79
C GLY A 83 -4.67 -10.39 1.82
N VAL A 84 -5.86 -9.88 1.54
CA VAL A 84 -7.11 -10.67 1.58
C VAL A 84 -7.03 -11.93 0.70
N PRO A 85 -6.62 -11.87 -0.59
CA PRO A 85 -6.49 -13.09 -1.40
C PRO A 85 -5.43 -14.09 -0.89
N TYR A 86 -4.45 -13.63 -0.12
CA TYR A 86 -3.49 -14.51 0.54
C TYR A 86 -4.13 -15.17 1.77
N GLU A 87 -4.89 -14.43 2.57
CA GLU A 87 -5.60 -14.91 3.75
C GLU A 87 -6.72 -15.89 3.40
N ASP A 88 -7.51 -15.62 2.35
CA ASP A 88 -8.53 -16.54 1.84
C ASP A 88 -7.93 -17.93 1.57
N LYS A 89 -6.76 -17.97 0.93
CA LYS A 89 -6.02 -19.22 0.65
C LYS A 89 -5.48 -19.89 1.91
N GLN A 90 -5.21 -19.14 2.98
CA GLN A 90 -4.79 -19.70 4.26
C GLN A 90 -5.99 -20.23 5.04
N MET A 91 -7.14 -19.57 4.96
CA MET A 91 -8.40 -20.01 5.56
C MET A 91 -8.87 -21.34 4.95
N GLU A 92 -8.75 -21.51 3.63
CA GLU A 92 -9.03 -22.80 2.97
C GLU A 92 -8.15 -23.95 3.50
N LYS A 93 -6.91 -23.65 3.90
CA LYS A 93 -5.94 -24.66 4.36
C LYS A 93 -6.03 -24.95 5.85
N ASN A 94 -6.15 -23.91 6.66
CA ASN A 94 -6.00 -23.99 8.11
C ASN A 94 -7.35 -23.89 8.86
N LYS A 95 -8.45 -23.63 8.12
CA LYS A 95 -9.73 -23.14 8.64
C LYS A 95 -9.59 -21.74 9.24
N ASP A 96 -10.68 -20.99 9.21
CA ASP A 96 -10.78 -19.68 9.83
C ASP A 96 -11.11 -19.79 11.33
N VAL A 97 -11.08 -18.66 12.04
CA VAL A 97 -11.58 -18.56 13.41
C VAL A 97 -13.08 -18.89 13.42
N ASP A 98 -13.44 -19.91 14.20
CA ASP A 98 -14.79 -20.47 14.27
C ASP A 98 -15.88 -19.43 14.58
N LEU A 99 -15.61 -18.48 15.48
CA LEU A 99 -16.55 -17.43 15.86
C LEU A 99 -16.97 -16.52 14.69
N TYR A 100 -16.14 -16.32 13.66
CA TYR A 100 -16.57 -15.52 12.52
C TYR A 100 -17.76 -16.14 11.81
N SER A 101 -17.80 -17.46 11.68
CA SER A 101 -18.92 -18.15 11.04
C SER A 101 -20.24 -18.00 11.82
N LEU A 102 -20.17 -17.94 13.15
CA LEU A 102 -21.34 -17.70 14.01
C LEU A 102 -21.95 -16.32 13.74
N TYR A 103 -21.13 -15.28 13.76
CA TYR A 103 -21.60 -13.91 13.53
C TYR A 103 -22.08 -13.68 12.10
N VAL A 104 -21.47 -14.32 11.10
CA VAL A 104 -21.95 -14.27 9.71
C VAL A 104 -23.36 -14.84 9.61
N HIS A 105 -23.62 -15.98 10.26
CA HIS A 105 -24.93 -16.61 10.29
C HIS A 105 -25.99 -15.74 10.97
N GLU A 106 -25.67 -15.15 12.14
CA GLU A 106 -26.58 -14.23 12.85
C GLU A 106 -26.99 -13.04 11.97
N ILE A 107 -26.05 -12.45 11.23
CA ILE A 107 -26.32 -11.32 10.32
C ILE A 107 -27.23 -11.73 9.15
N GLU A 108 -27.03 -12.93 8.60
CA GLU A 108 -27.83 -13.46 7.49
C GLU A 108 -29.27 -13.80 7.92
N GLU A 109 -29.45 -14.31 9.14
CA GLU A 109 -30.75 -14.61 9.74
C GLU A 109 -31.54 -13.35 10.13
N GLU A 110 -30.89 -12.30 10.64
CA GLU A 110 -31.56 -11.02 10.96
C GLU A 110 -31.95 -10.21 9.71
N GLY A 111 -31.32 -10.50 8.56
CA GLY A 111 -31.57 -9.83 7.28
C GLY A 111 -32.62 -10.48 6.38
N SER A 112 -33.22 -11.60 6.79
CA SER A 112 -34.22 -12.40 6.04
C SER A 112 -35.64 -12.24 6.56
#